data_AF-A0A2H5ZM28-F1
#
_entry.id   AF-A0A2H5ZM28-F1
#
_cell.length_a   1.000
_cell.length_b   1.000
_cell.length_c   1.000
_cell.angle_alpha   90.00
_cell.angle_beta   90.00
_cell.angle_gamma   90.00
#
_symmetry.space_group_name_H-M   'P 1'
#
loop_
_entity.id
_entity.type
_entity.pdbx_description
1 polymer ?
#
loop_
_entity_poly.entity_id
_entity_poly.type
_entity_poly.pdbx_seq_one_letter_code
_entity_poly.pdbx_strand_id
1 'polypeptide(L)'
;MLTKARVIRREAEAIARKQRFLMIRYALILATGALAFLELGQDVSPVPVAVLMLAAIGSNVVLGTAPPFSFFDARTQAPVLVGDTVMISFALLLTRASQESFLFFFFVLIMAAKVENFLFLGVGAALIGLASFLVADAGPSMVSPSLMRIPFLFAAGIFFGYVVLPERTGEMVPLVRQTSAAAQARQVA
;
A
#
# COMPACT_ATOMS: atom_id res chain seq x y z
N MET A 1 -9.30 8.57 -37.09
CA MET A 1 -9.93 9.00 -35.82
C MET A 1 -9.86 7.94 -34.71
N LEU A 2 -10.13 6.66 -34.98
CA LEU A 2 -10.13 5.58 -33.97
C LEU A 2 -8.81 5.41 -33.19
N THR A 3 -7.66 5.69 -33.81
CA THR A 3 -6.33 5.57 -33.16
C THR A 3 -6.10 6.63 -32.08
N LYS A 4 -6.53 7.87 -32.30
CA LYS A 4 -6.38 8.97 -31.33
C LYS A 4 -7.23 8.72 -30.08
N ALA A 5 -8.48 8.27 -30.26
CA ALA A 5 -9.38 7.95 -29.15
C ALA A 5 -8.83 6.83 -28.24
N ARG A 6 -8.17 5.82 -28.82
CA ARG A 6 -7.53 4.74 -28.05
C ARG A 6 -6.32 5.23 -27.26
N VAL A 7 -5.51 6.13 -27.80
CA VAL A 7 -4.33 6.69 -27.10
C VAL A 7 -4.77 7.53 -25.90
N ILE A 8 -5.73 8.44 -26.10
CA ILE A 8 -6.27 9.30 -25.03
C ILE A 8 -6.86 8.46 -23.89
N ARG A 9 -7.62 7.41 -24.22
CA ARG A 9 -8.20 6.52 -23.22
C ARG A 9 -7.12 5.79 -22.39
N ARG A 10 -6.05 5.33 -23.03
CA ARG A 10 -4.92 4.65 -22.37
C ARG A 10 -4.16 5.57 -21.42
N GLU A 11 -3.91 6.80 -21.85
CA GLU A 11 -3.32 7.84 -21.01
C GLU A 11 -4.16 8.09 -19.76
N ALA A 12 -5.47 8.26 -19.94
CA ALA A 12 -6.40 8.47 -18.85
C ALA A 12 -6.42 7.28 -17.86
N GLU A 13 -6.43 6.04 -18.37
CA GLU A 13 -6.40 4.82 -17.54
C GLU A 13 -5.08 4.72 -16.74
N ALA A 14 -3.93 5.02 -17.35
CA ALA A 14 -2.63 5.00 -16.67
C ALA A 14 -2.53 6.08 -15.58
N ILE A 15 -3.02 7.30 -15.86
CA ILE A 15 -3.07 8.40 -14.90
C ILE A 15 -4.00 8.02 -13.73
N ALA A 16 -5.19 7.50 -14.01
CA ALA A 16 -6.14 7.10 -12.97
C ALA A 16 -5.59 5.97 -12.09
N ARG A 17 -4.90 4.99 -12.67
CA ARG A 17 -4.24 3.90 -11.93
C ARG A 17 -3.15 4.45 -11.00
N LYS A 18 -2.29 5.35 -11.50
CA LYS A 18 -1.26 6.02 -10.70
C LYS A 18 -1.88 6.85 -9.57
N GLN A 19 -2.92 7.65 -9.85
CA GLN A 19 -3.60 8.45 -8.82
C GLN A 19 -4.18 7.56 -7.72
N ARG A 20 -4.81 6.43 -8.09
CA ARG A 20 -5.34 5.46 -7.12
C ARG A 20 -4.24 4.88 -6.25
N PHE A 21 -3.10 4.48 -6.84
CA PHE A 21 -1.94 4.04 -6.08
C PHE A 21 -1.49 5.08 -5.05
N LEU A 22 -1.32 6.34 -5.46
CA LEU A 22 -0.83 7.40 -4.58
C LEU A 22 -1.80 7.70 -3.44
N MET A 23 -3.12 7.66 -3.70
CA MET A 23 -4.16 7.85 -2.68
C MET A 23 -4.18 6.70 -1.67
N ILE A 24 -4.04 5.46 -2.13
CA ILE A 24 -3.93 4.29 -1.24
C ILE A 24 -2.66 4.40 -0.39
N ARG A 25 -1.54 4.79 -0.99
CA ARG A 25 -0.28 4.99 -0.27
C ARG A 25 -0.38 6.10 0.77
N TYR A 26 -1.07 7.20 0.47
CA TYR A 26 -1.37 8.22 1.48
C TYR A 26 -2.20 7.66 2.64
N ALA A 27 -3.24 6.87 2.37
CA ALA A 27 -4.04 6.24 3.42
C ALA A 27 -3.18 5.34 4.32
N LEU A 28 -2.26 4.54 3.73
CA LEU A 28 -1.31 3.73 4.48
C LEU A 28 -0.39 4.57 5.36
N ILE A 29 0.23 5.62 4.80
CA ILE A 29 1.16 6.50 5.53
C ILE A 29 0.43 7.18 6.71
N LEU A 30 -0.77 7.72 6.46
CA LEU A 30 -1.55 8.39 7.49
C LEU A 30 -2.03 7.43 8.58
N ALA A 31 -2.49 6.22 8.22
CA ALA A 31 -2.90 5.22 9.20
C ALA A 31 -1.72 4.73 10.04
N THR A 32 -0.55 4.52 9.41
CA THR A 32 0.70 4.15 10.10
C THR A 32 1.15 5.25 11.05
N GLY A 33 1.16 6.50 10.59
CA GLY A 33 1.53 7.64 11.40
C GLY A 33 0.59 7.86 12.58
N ALA A 34 -0.72 7.79 12.35
CA ALA A 34 -1.69 7.93 13.41
C ALA A 34 -1.58 6.82 14.46
N LEU A 35 -1.42 5.56 14.05
CA LEU A 35 -1.12 4.46 14.98
C LEU A 35 0.16 4.75 15.76
N ALA A 36 1.22 5.16 15.06
CA ALA A 36 2.52 5.39 15.68
C ALA A 36 2.49 6.53 16.72
N PHE A 37 1.84 7.65 16.41
CA PHE A 37 1.70 8.75 17.37
C PHE A 37 0.83 8.39 18.57
N LEU A 38 -0.18 7.54 18.39
CA LEU A 38 -1.06 7.12 19.50
C LEU A 38 -0.42 6.04 20.38
N GLU A 39 0.38 5.14 19.82
CA GLU A 39 1.12 4.13 20.59
C GLU A 39 2.43 4.67 21.19
N LEU A 40 2.83 5.89 20.84
CA LEU A 40 4.03 6.49 21.39
C LEU A 40 3.88 6.74 22.90
N GLY A 41 4.79 6.14 23.69
CA GLY A 41 4.84 6.37 25.13
C GLY A 41 5.05 7.84 25.48
N GLN A 42 4.47 8.29 26.60
CA GLN A 42 4.50 9.69 27.04
C GLN A 42 5.93 10.25 27.22
N ASP A 43 6.90 9.39 27.52
CA ASP A 43 8.30 9.76 27.74
C ASP A 43 9.18 9.68 26.47
N VAL A 44 8.62 9.26 25.34
CA VAL A 44 9.36 9.07 24.09
C VAL A 44 9.20 10.29 23.20
N SER A 45 10.31 10.81 22.66
CA SER A 45 10.27 11.94 21.73
C SER A 45 9.47 11.58 20.46
N PRO A 46 8.52 12.44 20.02
CA PRO A 46 7.77 12.23 18.79
C PRO A 46 8.56 12.55 17.52
N VAL A 47 9.75 13.15 17.65
CA VAL A 47 10.56 13.64 16.52
C VAL A 47 10.93 12.54 15.53
N PRO A 48 11.41 11.35 15.94
CA PRO A 48 11.76 10.30 14.98
C PRO A 48 10.57 9.82 14.15
N VAL A 49 9.39 9.67 14.78
CA VAL A 49 8.14 9.31 14.09
C VAL A 49 7.73 10.41 13.12
N ALA A 50 7.79 11.68 13.55
CA ALA A 50 7.47 12.82 12.68
C ALA A 50 8.38 12.88 11.44
N VAL A 51 9.69 12.72 11.62
CA VAL A 51 10.66 12.71 10.52
C VAL A 51 10.38 11.55 9.56
N LEU A 52 10.10 10.35 10.09
CA LEU A 52 9.76 9.17 9.29
C LEU A 52 8.49 9.41 8.45
N MET A 53 7.44 9.99 9.06
CA MET A 53 6.20 10.30 8.35
C MET A 53 6.38 11.39 7.31
N LEU A 54 7.14 12.43 7.60
CA LEU A 54 7.48 13.49 6.63
C LEU A 54 8.28 12.93 5.45
N ALA A 55 9.23 12.03 5.70
CA ALA A 55 9.99 11.35 4.65
C ALA A 55 9.07 10.46 3.78
N ALA A 56 8.11 9.75 4.38
CA ALA A 56 7.14 8.93 3.66
C ALA A 56 6.20 9.77 2.78
N ILE A 57 5.67 10.88 3.34
CA ILE A 57 4.85 11.84 2.59
C ILE A 57 5.66 12.44 1.43
N GLY A 58 6.89 12.89 1.70
CA GLY A 58 7.80 13.42 0.69
C GLY A 58 8.09 12.40 -0.42
N SER A 59 8.33 11.14 -0.07
CA SER A 59 8.46 10.04 -1.03
C SER A 59 7.22 9.90 -1.92
N ASN A 60 6.01 10.03 -1.35
CA ASN A 60 4.77 9.94 -2.13
C ASN A 60 4.58 11.14 -3.07
N VAL A 61 4.96 12.34 -2.63
CA VAL A 61 4.96 13.55 -3.48
C VAL A 61 5.94 13.39 -4.66
N VAL A 62 7.14 12.86 -4.40
CA VAL A 62 8.13 12.59 -5.45
C VAL A 62 7.63 11.53 -6.44
N LEU A 63 6.98 10.46 -5.97
CA LEU A 63 6.30 9.50 -6.86
C LEU A 63 5.19 10.16 -7.69
N GLY A 64 4.57 11.22 -7.15
CA GLY A 64 3.62 12.08 -7.85
C GLY A 64 4.16 12.69 -9.15
N THR A 65 5.47 12.90 -9.27
CA THR A 65 6.09 13.48 -10.48
C THR A 65 6.52 12.45 -11.52
N ALA A 66 6.49 11.15 -11.18
CA ALA A 66 6.94 10.08 -12.08
C ALA A 66 6.00 9.91 -13.31
N PRO A 67 6.51 9.54 -14.50
CA PRO A 67 5.66 9.31 -15.67
C PRO A 67 4.66 8.16 -15.43
N PRO A 68 3.37 8.32 -15.81
CA PRO A 68 2.34 7.32 -15.53
C PRO A 68 2.58 5.98 -16.25
N PHE A 69 3.28 5.99 -17.38
CA PHE A 69 3.52 4.80 -18.21
C PHE A 69 4.58 3.83 -17.66
N SER A 70 5.59 4.35 -16.94
CA SER A 70 6.67 3.55 -16.33
C SER A 70 6.48 3.36 -14.82
N PHE A 71 5.37 3.87 -14.27
CA PHE A 71 5.12 3.88 -12.84
C PHE A 71 4.95 2.46 -12.25
N PHE A 72 4.40 1.55 -13.04
CA PHE A 72 4.13 0.17 -12.64
C PHE A 72 5.20 -0.82 -13.10
N ASP A 73 6.37 -0.32 -13.54
CA ASP A 73 7.51 -1.18 -13.82
C ASP A 73 8.11 -1.69 -12.50
N ALA A 74 8.62 -2.93 -12.49
CA ALA A 74 9.21 -3.55 -11.30
C ALA A 74 10.34 -2.72 -10.67
N ARG A 75 11.09 -1.95 -11.48
CA ARG A 75 12.15 -1.05 -11.02
C ARG A 75 11.63 0.11 -10.16
N THR A 76 10.37 0.51 -10.37
CA THR A 76 9.70 1.58 -9.62
C THR A 76 8.91 0.99 -8.46
N GLN A 77 8.17 -0.09 -8.69
CA GLN A 77 7.30 -0.71 -7.69
C GLN A 77 8.08 -1.37 -6.55
N ALA A 78 9.14 -2.15 -6.86
CA ALA A 78 9.85 -2.93 -5.84
C ALA A 78 10.52 -2.04 -4.77
N PRO A 79 11.23 -0.95 -5.10
CA PRO A 79 11.80 -0.06 -4.08
C PRO A 79 10.73 0.63 -3.22
N VAL A 80 9.56 0.94 -3.79
CA VAL A 80 8.45 1.54 -3.04
C VAL A 80 7.88 0.55 -2.04
N LEU A 81 7.66 -0.70 -2.47
CA LEU A 81 7.17 -1.76 -1.59
C LEU A 81 8.12 -2.02 -0.42
N VAL A 82 9.42 -2.17 -0.71
CA VAL A 82 10.46 -2.36 0.30
C VAL A 82 10.54 -1.14 1.22
N GLY A 83 10.51 0.06 0.66
CA GLY A 83 10.54 1.32 1.42
C GLY A 83 9.36 1.45 2.38
N ASP A 84 8.14 1.13 1.93
CA ASP A 84 6.95 1.21 2.77
C ASP A 84 6.94 0.09 3.84
N THR A 85 7.42 -1.11 3.53
CA THR A 85 7.61 -2.17 4.54
C THR A 85 8.62 -1.74 5.60
N VAL A 86 9.76 -1.17 5.19
CA VAL A 86 10.80 -0.67 6.10
C VAL A 86 10.24 0.47 6.97
N MET A 87 9.52 1.41 6.37
CA MET A 87 8.90 2.53 7.07
C MET A 87 7.89 2.05 8.12
N ILE A 88 7.00 1.11 7.79
CA ILE A 88 6.06 0.52 8.76
C ILE A 88 6.83 -0.21 9.88
N SER A 89 7.86 -0.96 9.52
CA SER A 89 8.68 -1.70 10.48
C SER A 89 9.36 -0.75 11.48
N PHE A 90 9.94 0.35 11.00
CA PHE A 90 10.51 1.38 11.86
C PHE A 90 9.46 2.06 12.73
N ALA A 91 8.29 2.39 12.18
CA ALA A 91 7.21 2.99 12.96
C ALA A 91 6.81 2.10 14.14
N LEU A 92 6.60 0.79 13.90
CA LEU A 92 6.24 -0.17 14.95
C LEU A 92 7.37 -0.38 15.97
N LEU A 93 8.64 -0.38 15.53
CA LEU A 93 9.79 -0.50 16.44
C LEU A 93 9.95 0.72 17.35
N LEU A 94 9.74 1.93 16.81
CA LEU A 94 9.90 3.18 17.56
C LEU A 94 8.82 3.36 18.63
N THR A 95 7.63 2.82 18.41
CA THR A 95 6.46 3.05 19.27
C THR A 95 6.31 2.00 20.37
N ARG A 96 7.29 1.09 20.51
CA ARG A 96 7.19 -0.10 21.35
C ARG A 96 5.86 -0.83 21.12
N ALA A 97 5.37 -0.84 19.89
CA ALA A 97 4.20 -1.62 19.51
C ALA A 97 4.43 -3.06 20.00
N SER A 98 3.37 -3.73 20.48
CA SER A 98 3.52 -5.11 20.95
C SER A 98 4.12 -5.97 19.82
N GLN A 99 4.94 -6.97 20.16
CA GLN A 99 5.50 -7.90 19.17
C GLN A 99 4.39 -8.50 18.28
N GLU A 100 3.20 -8.64 18.84
CA GLU A 100 1.99 -9.07 18.15
C GLU A 100 1.59 -8.13 17.00
N SER A 101 1.65 -6.81 17.16
CA SER A 101 1.35 -5.84 16.08
C SER A 101 2.25 -6.05 14.86
N PHE A 102 3.53 -6.35 15.11
CA PHE A 102 4.49 -6.70 14.06
C PHE A 102 4.08 -8.02 13.38
N LEU A 103 3.73 -9.05 14.15
CA LEU A 103 3.26 -10.34 13.61
C LEU A 103 1.98 -10.18 12.78
N PHE A 104 1.00 -9.41 13.23
CA PHE A 104 -0.24 -9.16 12.49
C PHE A 104 0.02 -8.40 11.18
N PHE A 105 0.94 -7.43 11.17
CA PHE A 105 1.38 -6.78 9.94
C PHE A 105 2.01 -7.77 8.96
N PHE A 106 2.94 -8.62 9.42
CA PHE A 106 3.53 -9.66 8.56
C PHE A 106 2.49 -10.68 8.07
N PHE A 107 1.50 -11.00 8.90
CA PHE A 107 0.40 -11.86 8.50
C PHE A 107 -0.42 -11.23 7.36
N VAL A 108 -0.67 -9.92 7.40
CA VAL A 108 -1.28 -9.18 6.28
C VAL A 108 -0.39 -9.24 5.03
N LEU A 109 0.94 -9.13 5.14
CA LEU A 109 1.85 -9.28 3.98
C LEU A 109 1.77 -10.68 3.37
N ILE A 110 1.76 -11.72 4.20
CA ILE A 110 1.64 -13.12 3.75
C ILE A 110 0.28 -13.35 3.08
N MET A 111 -0.78 -12.75 3.62
CA MET A 111 -2.13 -12.79 3.08
C MET A 111 -2.27 -11.98 1.78
N ALA A 112 -1.45 -10.96 1.54
CA ALA A 112 -1.39 -10.18 0.29
C ALA A 112 -0.56 -10.84 -0.82
N ALA A 113 0.46 -11.62 -0.46
CA ALA A 113 0.81 -12.81 -1.25
C ALA A 113 -0.38 -13.80 -1.17
N LYS A 114 -0.42 -15.03 -1.66
CA LYS A 114 -1.56 -15.97 -1.43
C LYS A 114 -3.00 -15.56 -1.84
N VAL A 115 -3.68 -14.58 -1.24
CA VAL A 115 -5.09 -14.26 -1.54
C VAL A 115 -5.22 -13.56 -2.89
N GLU A 116 -6.03 -14.12 -3.78
CA GLU A 116 -6.19 -13.65 -5.17
C GLU A 116 -7.38 -12.70 -5.38
N ASN A 117 -8.13 -12.39 -4.32
CA ASN A 117 -9.29 -11.52 -4.38
C ASN A 117 -9.10 -10.29 -3.50
N PHE A 118 -9.18 -9.10 -4.12
CA PHE A 118 -8.98 -7.83 -3.45
C PHE A 118 -9.98 -7.56 -2.31
N LEU A 119 -11.25 -7.98 -2.47
CA LEU A 119 -12.27 -7.82 -1.44
C LEU A 119 -11.97 -8.71 -0.23
N PHE A 120 -11.64 -9.99 -0.45
CA PHE A 120 -11.27 -10.89 0.64
C PHE A 120 -10.00 -10.43 1.36
N LEU A 121 -9.05 -9.83 0.63
CA LEU A 121 -7.88 -9.24 1.24
C LEU A 121 -8.22 -8.06 2.14
N GLY A 122 -9.05 -7.12 1.67
CA GLY A 122 -9.49 -5.98 2.48
C GLY A 122 -10.26 -6.41 3.73
N VAL A 123 -11.22 -7.32 3.59
CA VAL A 123 -11.99 -7.86 4.72
C VAL A 123 -11.09 -8.64 5.68
N GLY A 124 -10.21 -9.50 5.17
CA GLY A 124 -9.27 -10.26 5.98
C GLY A 124 -8.35 -9.36 6.78
N ALA A 125 -7.80 -8.30 6.16
CA ALA A 125 -6.94 -7.33 6.82
C ALA A 125 -7.68 -6.55 7.93
N ALA A 126 -8.94 -6.18 7.71
CA ALA A 126 -9.78 -5.56 8.73
C ALA A 126 -10.07 -6.52 9.90
N LEU A 127 -10.33 -7.80 9.62
CA LEU A 127 -10.56 -8.82 10.65
C LEU A 127 -9.29 -9.11 11.47
N ILE A 128 -8.11 -9.14 10.83
CA ILE A 128 -6.82 -9.23 11.52
C ILE A 128 -6.62 -7.99 12.41
N GLY A 129 -7.00 -6.80 11.91
CA GLY A 129 -7.05 -5.57 12.69
C GLY A 129 -7.91 -5.68 13.93
N LEU A 130 -9.12 -6.22 13.78
CA LEU A 130 -10.06 -6.44 14.87
C LEU A 130 -9.50 -7.46 15.88
N ALA A 131 -8.92 -8.56 15.40
CA ALA A 131 -8.29 -9.55 16.27
C ALA A 131 -7.12 -8.94 17.05
N SER A 132 -6.29 -8.13 16.39
CA SER A 132 -5.19 -7.40 17.03
C SER A 132 -5.67 -6.42 18.11
N PHE A 133 -6.81 -5.77 17.88
CA PHE A 133 -7.46 -4.92 18.88
C PHE A 133 -7.99 -5.73 20.08
N LEU A 134 -8.62 -6.88 19.83
CA LEU A 134 -9.19 -7.73 20.89
C LEU A 134 -8.13 -8.44 21.75
N VAL A 135 -6.96 -8.74 21.17
CA VAL A 135 -5.82 -9.34 21.88
C VAL A 135 -5.03 -8.28 22.66
N ALA A 136 -5.04 -7.03 22.19
CA ALA A 136 -4.39 -5.94 22.91
C ALA A 136 -5.01 -5.80 24.31
N ASP A 137 -4.17 -5.86 25.33
CA ASP A 137 -4.57 -5.69 26.74
C ASP A 137 -4.92 -4.22 26.99
N ALA A 138 -6.06 -3.79 26.47
CA ALA A 138 -6.52 -2.42 26.45
C ALA A 138 -7.62 -2.25 27.49
N GLY A 139 -7.34 -1.43 28.52
CA GLY A 139 -8.37 -0.93 29.41
C GLY A 139 -9.53 -0.25 28.65
N PRO A 140 -10.70 -0.07 29.28
CA PRO A 140 -12.01 0.12 28.62
C PRO A 140 -12.22 1.48 27.91
N SER A 141 -11.18 2.23 27.58
CA SER A 141 -11.32 3.51 26.90
C SER A 141 -11.55 3.35 25.39
N MET A 142 -12.60 3.97 24.86
CA MET A 142 -12.92 4.01 23.42
C MET A 142 -11.87 4.76 22.57
N VAL A 143 -10.89 5.40 23.20
CA VAL A 143 -9.75 6.10 22.56
C VAL A 143 -8.44 5.32 22.76
N SER A 144 -8.54 4.01 23.03
CA SER A 144 -7.36 3.17 23.16
C SER A 144 -6.53 3.22 21.86
N PRO A 145 -5.21 3.47 21.93
CA PRO A 145 -4.30 3.41 20.77
C PRO A 145 -4.48 2.16 19.91
N SER A 146 -4.88 1.05 20.55
CA SER A 146 -5.18 -0.22 19.90
C SER A 146 -6.27 -0.15 18.83
N LEU A 147 -7.21 0.80 18.91
CA LEU A 147 -8.29 0.94 17.91
C LEU A 147 -7.73 1.31 16.54
N MET A 148 -6.63 2.06 16.47
CA MET A 148 -6.00 2.42 15.21
C MET A 148 -5.35 1.25 14.48
N ARG A 149 -5.19 0.09 15.12
CA ARG A 149 -4.69 -1.13 14.48
C ARG A 149 -5.63 -1.61 13.36
N ILE A 150 -6.93 -1.39 13.49
CA ILE A 150 -7.93 -1.75 12.47
C ILE A 150 -7.71 -0.97 11.16
N PRO A 151 -7.80 0.37 11.13
CA PRO A 151 -7.57 1.13 9.90
C PRO A 151 -6.13 1.00 9.40
N PHE A 152 -5.13 0.82 10.29
CA PHE A 152 -3.76 0.53 9.88
C PHE A 152 -3.63 -0.79 9.10
N LEU A 153 -4.10 -1.90 9.67
CA LEU A 153 -3.98 -3.21 9.02
C LEU A 153 -4.85 -3.28 7.76
N PHE A 154 -6.03 -2.67 7.77
CA PHE A 154 -6.85 -2.50 6.57
C PHE A 154 -6.09 -1.74 5.47
N ALA A 155 -5.51 -0.57 5.78
CA ALA A 155 -4.76 0.21 4.81
C ALA A 155 -3.54 -0.55 4.27
N ALA A 156 -2.84 -1.31 5.12
CA ALA A 156 -1.76 -2.20 4.69
C ALA A 156 -2.27 -3.26 3.71
N GLY A 157 -3.35 -3.97 4.05
CA GLY A 157 -3.95 -4.97 3.18
C GLY A 157 -4.37 -4.40 1.82
N ILE A 158 -5.04 -3.26 1.81
CA ILE A 158 -5.44 -2.56 0.58
C ILE A 158 -4.22 -2.14 -0.24
N PHE A 159 -3.17 -1.58 0.39
CA PHE A 159 -1.96 -1.16 -0.32
C PHE A 159 -1.19 -2.34 -0.92
N PHE A 160 -0.76 -3.30 -0.10
CA PHE A 160 0.02 -4.44 -0.58
C PHE A 160 -0.79 -5.29 -1.57
N GLY A 161 -2.10 -5.42 -1.36
CA GLY A 161 -3.01 -6.02 -2.32
C GLY A 161 -3.06 -5.31 -3.65
N TYR A 162 -3.21 -3.99 -3.64
CA TYR A 162 -3.33 -3.20 -4.86
C TYR A 162 -2.08 -3.30 -5.73
N VAL A 163 -0.91 -3.45 -5.09
CA VAL A 163 0.37 -3.59 -5.79
C VAL A 163 0.61 -5.02 -6.25
N VAL A 164 0.50 -5.99 -5.36
CA VAL A 164 0.95 -7.37 -5.59
C VAL A 164 -0.06 -8.18 -6.41
N LEU A 165 -1.36 -7.93 -6.24
CA LEU A 165 -2.40 -8.76 -6.84
C LEU A 165 -2.33 -8.78 -8.38
N PRO A 166 -2.24 -7.63 -9.07
CA PRO A 166 -2.16 -7.62 -10.53
C PRO A 166 -0.89 -8.30 -11.07
N GLU A 167 0.22 -8.27 -10.33
CA GLU A 167 1.46 -8.94 -10.74
C GLU A 167 1.34 -10.46 -10.68
N ARG A 168 0.56 -10.96 -9.72
CA ARG A 168 0.36 -12.40 -9.50
C ARG A 168 -0.70 -13.00 -10.42
N THR A 169 -1.83 -12.32 -10.61
CA THR A 169 -2.95 -12.81 -11.42
C THR A 169 -2.70 -12.67 -12.92
N GLY A 170 -1.59 -12.02 -13.32
CA GLY A 170 -1.29 -11.75 -14.72
C GLY A 170 -2.21 -10.72 -15.36
N GLU A 171 -3.06 -10.05 -14.56
CA GLU A 171 -3.88 -8.92 -15.01
C GLU A 171 -3.05 -7.68 -15.36
N MET A 172 -1.77 -7.67 -14.99
CA MET A 172 -0.79 -6.83 -15.68
C MET A 172 -0.58 -7.35 -17.10
N VAL A 173 -1.55 -7.08 -17.98
CA VAL A 173 -1.25 -7.03 -19.41
C VAL A 173 -0.20 -5.93 -19.56
N PRO A 174 1.06 -6.24 -19.88
CA PRO A 174 2.05 -5.20 -20.07
C PRO A 174 1.54 -4.35 -21.23
N LEU A 175 1.44 -3.04 -21.03
CA LEU A 175 1.05 -2.09 -22.08
C LEU A 175 1.92 -2.26 -23.34
N VAL A 176 3.14 -2.77 -23.17
CA VAL A 176 4.13 -3.10 -24.21
C VAL A 176 3.82 -4.43 -24.94
N ARG A 177 3.22 -5.43 -24.29
CA ARG A 177 2.94 -6.75 -24.92
C ARG A 177 1.80 -6.68 -25.93
N GLN A 178 0.81 -5.82 -25.68
CA GLN A 178 -0.28 -5.58 -26.65
C GLN A 178 0.21 -4.89 -27.92
N THR A 179 1.22 -4.01 -27.83
CA THR A 179 1.82 -3.39 -29.04
C THR A 179 2.55 -4.40 -29.89
N SER A 180 3.29 -5.34 -29.30
CA SER A 180 3.98 -6.40 -30.03
C SER A 180 2.99 -7.36 -30.70
N ALA A 181 1.94 -7.76 -29.99
CA ALA A 181 0.91 -8.66 -30.52
C ALA A 181 0.05 -8.00 -31.62
N ALA A 182 -0.33 -6.72 -31.44
CA ALA A 182 -1.10 -5.98 -32.44
C ALA A 182 -0.26 -5.58 -33.68
N ALA A 183 1.05 -5.37 -33.51
CA ALA A 183 1.98 -5.14 -34.62
C ALA A 183 2.25 -6.44 -35.40
N GLN A 184 2.46 -7.57 -34.72
CA GLN A 184 2.61 -8.88 -35.36
C GLN A 184 1.34 -9.29 -36.11
N ALA A 185 0.15 -9.11 -35.52
CA ALA A 185 -1.12 -9.45 -36.19
C ALA A 185 -1.38 -8.62 -37.47
N ARG A 186 -0.76 -7.44 -37.61
CA ARG A 186 -0.83 -6.61 -38.82
C ARG A 186 0.22 -6.94 -39.88
N GLN A 187 1.26 -7.70 -39.54
CA GLN A 187 2.28 -8.15 -40.50
C GLN A 187 1.93 -9.50 -41.13
N VAL A 188 0.95 -10.21 -40.57
CA VAL A 188 0.52 -11.55 -41.02
C VAL A 188 -0.82 -11.49 -41.79
N ALA A 189 -1.42 -10.31 -41.94
CA ALA A 189 -2.63 -10.05 -42.74
C ALA A 189 -2.28 -9.13 -43.92
#